data_AF-A0A9W9M5K8-F1
#
_entry.id   AF-A0A9W9M5K8-F1
#
_cell.length_a   1.000
_cell.length_b   1.000
_cell.length_c   1.000
_cell.angle_alpha   90.00
_cell.angle_beta   90.00
_cell.angle_gamma   90.00
#
_symmetry.space_group_name_H-M   'P 1'
#
loop_
_entity.id
_entity.type
_entity.pdbx_description
1 polymer ?
#
loop_
_entity_poly.entity_id
_entity_poly.type
_entity_poly.pdbx_seq_one_letter_code
_entity_poly.pdbx_strand_id
1 'polypeptide(L)'
;MAAAQSIGIDAFALNCASIDSYTPTQLALAYEAAQQVNFKVFISFDFAYWTNGDSAKITEYMKQYAGHPAQMQYKGAAIVSTFVGDSFNWDVVRQGTPHPIYALPNLQDPAEATTGPAKSADGAFSWLAWPTDGGNSIIPGPMTTVWDDRFVHFLAGKTYMARSNLLGLAGWIVG
;
A
#
# COMPACT_ATOMS: atom_id res chain seq x y z
N MET A 1 2.11 4.06 17.96
CA MET A 1 3.02 4.81 17.05
C MET A 1 4.39 5.02 17.68
N ALA A 2 4.52 5.61 18.88
CA ALA A 2 5.83 5.74 19.55
C ALA A 2 6.57 4.38 19.74
N ALA A 3 5.87 3.33 20.17
CA ALA A 3 6.45 1.99 20.27
C ALA A 3 6.86 1.40 18.90
N ALA A 4 6.16 1.78 17.82
CA ALA A 4 6.48 1.34 16.46
C ALA A 4 7.75 2.05 15.97
N GLN A 5 7.86 3.36 16.21
CA GLN A 5 9.08 4.14 15.95
C GLN A 5 10.29 3.56 16.69
N SER A 6 10.13 3.17 17.96
CA SER A 6 11.25 2.65 18.76
C SER A 6 11.81 1.32 18.25
N ILE A 7 11.06 0.60 17.41
CA ILE A 7 11.49 -0.66 16.79
C ILE A 7 11.75 -0.52 15.27
N GLY A 8 11.79 0.71 14.76
CA GLY A 8 12.15 1.01 13.37
C GLY A 8 11.03 0.83 12.34
N ILE A 9 9.77 0.85 12.76
CA ILE A 9 8.63 0.93 11.84
C ILE A 9 8.47 2.40 11.40
N ASP A 10 8.42 2.65 10.10
CA ASP A 10 8.39 4.00 9.55
C ASP A 10 6.98 4.61 9.46
N ALA A 11 5.96 3.79 9.21
CA ALA A 11 4.57 4.25 9.13
C ALA A 11 3.58 3.16 9.55
N PHE A 12 2.28 3.42 9.45
CA PHE A 12 1.25 2.36 9.32
C PHE A 12 0.47 2.47 8.02
N ALA A 13 0.12 1.33 7.42
CA ALA A 13 -0.82 1.24 6.32
C ALA A 13 -2.25 1.17 6.90
N LEU A 14 -3.09 2.15 6.61
CA LEU A 14 -4.45 2.24 7.13
C LEU A 14 -5.41 1.55 6.16
N ASN A 15 -5.99 0.41 6.57
CA ASN A 15 -7.03 -0.24 5.77
C ASN A 15 -8.23 0.72 5.60
N CYS A 16 -8.75 0.79 4.38
CA CYS A 16 -9.83 1.70 4.01
C CYS A 16 -10.87 0.92 3.20
N ALA A 17 -11.99 0.58 3.81
CA ALA A 17 -13.17 0.02 3.15
C ALA A 17 -14.16 1.14 2.78
N SER A 18 -14.70 1.10 1.55
CA SER A 18 -15.62 2.14 1.05
C SER A 18 -17.01 2.10 1.67
N ILE A 19 -17.40 0.93 2.20
CA ILE A 19 -18.75 0.65 2.72
C ILE A 19 -18.98 1.20 4.13
N ASP A 20 -17.90 1.49 4.84
CA ASP A 20 -17.93 1.81 6.26
C ASP A 20 -18.11 3.31 6.47
N SER A 21 -19.23 3.69 7.09
CA SER A 21 -19.56 5.10 7.37
C SER A 21 -18.57 5.79 8.32
N TYR A 22 -17.83 5.02 9.11
CA TYR A 22 -16.84 5.53 10.06
C TYR A 22 -15.44 5.72 9.45
N THR A 23 -15.14 5.14 8.28
CA THR A 23 -13.80 5.21 7.65
C THR A 23 -13.27 6.64 7.51
N PRO A 24 -14.03 7.63 7.02
CA PRO A 24 -13.52 9.01 6.89
C PRO A 24 -13.07 9.60 8.23
N THR A 25 -13.85 9.37 9.30
CA THR A 25 -13.55 9.85 10.65
C THR A 25 -12.31 9.16 11.20
N GLN A 26 -12.21 7.83 11.06
CA GLN A 26 -11.05 7.08 11.57
C GLN A 26 -9.75 7.45 10.85
N LEU A 27 -9.80 7.68 9.54
CA LEU A 27 -8.65 8.18 8.79
C LEU A 27 -8.21 9.56 9.33
N ALA A 28 -9.13 10.51 9.46
CA ALA A 28 -8.81 11.84 9.98
C ALA A 28 -8.13 11.78 11.37
N LEU A 29 -8.70 10.98 12.29
CA LEU A 29 -8.13 10.76 13.62
C LEU A 29 -6.75 10.10 13.57
N ALA A 30 -6.53 9.13 12.67
CA ALA A 30 -5.25 8.46 12.51
C ALA A 30 -4.15 9.41 11.99
N TYR A 31 -4.46 10.26 11.01
CA TYR A 31 -3.52 11.27 10.50
C TYR A 31 -3.20 12.34 11.56
N GLU A 32 -4.19 12.79 12.32
CA GLU A 32 -3.98 13.73 13.42
C GLU A 32 -3.08 13.13 14.50
N ALA A 33 -3.40 11.92 14.97
CA ALA A 33 -2.60 11.21 15.97
C ALA A 33 -1.16 10.97 15.49
N ALA A 34 -0.97 10.57 14.23
CA ALA A 34 0.34 10.38 13.64
C ALA A 34 1.14 11.70 13.58
N GLN A 35 0.50 12.81 13.19
CA GLN A 35 1.14 14.12 13.17
C GLN A 35 1.61 14.56 14.55
N GLN A 36 0.79 14.35 15.59
CA GLN A 36 1.12 14.75 16.97
C GLN A 36 2.40 14.08 17.50
N VAL A 37 2.74 12.88 17.03
CA VAL A 37 3.94 12.13 17.43
C VAL A 37 5.00 12.05 16.32
N ASN A 38 4.86 12.85 15.27
CA ASN A 38 5.72 12.83 14.07
C ASN A 38 5.92 11.40 13.49
N PHE A 39 4.86 10.60 13.52
CA PHE A 39 4.80 9.31 12.86
C PHE A 39 4.17 9.45 11.48
N LYS A 40 4.37 8.46 10.62
CA LYS A 40 3.77 8.46 9.29
C LYS A 40 2.65 7.43 9.19
N VAL A 41 1.74 7.68 8.28
CA VAL A 41 0.69 6.74 7.86
C VAL A 41 0.48 6.87 6.36
N PHE A 42 -0.17 5.89 5.74
CA PHE A 42 -0.67 5.99 4.37
C PHE A 42 -1.90 5.12 4.20
N ILE A 43 -2.72 5.39 3.18
CA ILE A 43 -3.95 4.64 2.94
C ILE A 43 -3.66 3.36 2.14
N SER A 44 -4.27 2.26 2.58
CA SER A 44 -4.41 1.00 1.86
C SER A 44 -5.88 0.78 1.51
N PHE A 45 -6.29 1.04 0.27
CA PHE A 45 -7.67 0.83 -0.16
C PHE A 45 -7.98 -0.66 -0.32
N ASP A 46 -9.06 -1.12 0.30
CA ASP A 46 -9.45 -2.53 0.26
C ASP A 46 -10.34 -2.83 -0.96
N PHE A 47 -9.76 -3.37 -2.03
CA PHE A 47 -10.50 -3.64 -3.27
C PHE A 47 -11.49 -4.80 -3.17
N ALA A 48 -11.70 -5.40 -1.99
CA ALA A 48 -12.93 -6.14 -1.71
C ALA A 48 -14.18 -5.22 -1.64
N TYR A 49 -13.97 -3.94 -1.36
CA TYR A 49 -15.01 -2.90 -1.22
C TYR A 49 -14.84 -1.73 -2.18
N TRP A 50 -13.72 -1.64 -2.89
CA TRP A 50 -13.46 -0.64 -3.93
C TRP A 50 -13.44 -1.28 -5.32
N THR A 51 -13.74 -0.51 -6.36
CA THR A 51 -13.70 -0.98 -7.75
C THR A 51 -12.83 -0.09 -8.63
N ASN A 52 -12.48 -0.58 -9.82
CA ASN A 52 -11.78 0.24 -10.83
C ASN A 52 -12.59 1.48 -11.26
N GLY A 53 -13.92 1.48 -11.06
CA GLY A 53 -14.79 2.63 -11.31
C GLY A 53 -14.70 3.75 -10.27
N ASP A 54 -14.10 3.50 -9.10
CA ASP A 54 -14.06 4.46 -7.98
C ASP A 54 -12.86 5.42 -8.03
N SER A 55 -12.17 5.51 -9.17
CA SER A 55 -10.99 6.36 -9.36
C SER A 55 -11.21 7.81 -8.90
N ALA A 56 -12.39 8.38 -9.15
CA ALA A 56 -12.73 9.73 -8.71
C ALA A 56 -12.76 9.85 -7.17
N LYS A 57 -13.37 8.89 -6.47
CA LYS A 57 -13.43 8.90 -5.00
C LYS A 57 -12.05 8.69 -4.39
N ILE A 58 -11.27 7.75 -4.93
CA ILE A 58 -9.87 7.52 -4.50
C ILE A 58 -9.04 8.80 -4.70
N THR A 59 -9.25 9.51 -5.80
CA THR A 59 -8.60 10.81 -6.06
C THR A 59 -8.94 11.84 -4.99
N GLU A 60 -10.19 11.93 -4.52
CA GLU A 60 -10.55 12.87 -3.45
C GLU A 60 -9.84 12.54 -2.13
N TYR A 61 -9.71 11.25 -1.77
CA TYR A 61 -8.87 10.86 -0.63
C TYR A 61 -7.41 11.28 -0.81
N MET A 62 -6.84 11.10 -2.00
CA MET A 62 -5.46 11.48 -2.25
C MET A 62 -5.27 13.00 -2.25
N LYS A 63 -6.22 13.79 -2.77
CA LYS A 63 -6.20 15.26 -2.64
C LYS A 63 -6.16 15.72 -1.18
N GLN A 64 -6.90 15.03 -0.31
CA GLN A 64 -6.97 15.37 1.11
C GLN A 64 -5.68 15.00 1.86
N TYR A 65 -5.11 13.83 1.58
CA TYR A 65 -4.06 13.27 2.43
C TYR A 65 -2.67 13.24 1.82
N ALA A 66 -2.50 13.31 0.49
CA ALA A 66 -1.18 13.16 -0.15
C ALA A 66 -0.15 14.19 0.33
N GLY A 67 -0.59 15.44 0.57
CA GLY A 67 0.27 16.50 1.09
C GLY A 67 0.27 16.63 2.61
N HIS A 68 -0.40 15.73 3.35
CA HIS A 68 -0.52 15.84 4.81
C HIS A 68 0.84 15.63 5.50
N PRO A 69 1.19 16.38 6.57
CA PRO A 69 2.49 16.23 7.26
C PRO A 69 2.79 14.82 7.78
N ALA A 70 1.74 14.07 8.13
CA ALA A 70 1.83 12.67 8.56
C ALA A 70 1.73 11.64 7.41
N GLN A 71 1.56 12.06 6.16
CA GLN A 71 1.57 11.15 5.02
C GLN A 71 2.97 10.59 4.79
N MET A 72 3.08 9.27 4.64
CA MET A 72 4.34 8.63 4.27
C MET A 72 4.73 9.04 2.85
N GLN A 73 5.94 9.56 2.71
CA GLN A 73 6.49 10.01 1.43
C GLN A 73 7.65 9.09 1.02
N TYR A 74 7.76 8.81 -0.27
CA TYR A 74 8.91 8.16 -0.87
C TYR A 74 9.30 8.88 -2.15
N LYS A 75 10.57 9.29 -2.26
CA LYS A 75 11.08 10.10 -3.38
C LYS A 75 10.25 11.37 -3.64
N GLY A 76 9.72 11.99 -2.57
CA GLY A 76 8.89 13.19 -2.65
C GLY A 76 7.44 12.96 -3.08
N ALA A 77 6.99 11.71 -3.17
CA ALA A 77 5.63 11.34 -3.55
C ALA A 77 4.93 10.54 -2.43
N ALA A 78 3.63 10.77 -2.28
CA ALA A 78 2.79 10.17 -1.25
C ALA A 78 2.56 8.68 -1.53
N ILE A 79 2.97 7.81 -0.61
CA ILE A 79 2.72 6.37 -0.76
C ILE A 79 1.23 6.09 -0.69
N VAL A 80 0.74 5.23 -1.58
CA VAL A 80 -0.61 4.67 -1.52
C VAL A 80 -0.56 3.20 -1.91
N SER A 81 -1.37 2.39 -1.26
CA SER A 81 -1.43 0.94 -1.53
C SER A 81 -2.87 0.47 -1.62
N THR A 82 -3.02 -0.82 -1.92
CA THR A 82 -4.31 -1.50 -1.96
C THR A 82 -4.15 -2.91 -1.42
N PHE A 83 -5.20 -3.44 -0.79
CA PHE A 83 -5.38 -4.89 -0.70
C PHE A 83 -6.07 -5.32 -1.98
N VAL A 84 -5.38 -6.14 -2.79
CA VAL A 84 -5.77 -6.51 -4.17
C VAL A 84 -5.96 -5.29 -5.08
N GLY A 85 -6.69 -5.38 -6.20
CA GLY A 85 -6.84 -4.26 -7.14
C GLY A 85 -5.85 -4.30 -8.30
N ASP A 86 -5.48 -5.51 -8.70
CA ASP A 86 -4.40 -5.85 -9.63
C ASP A 86 -4.44 -5.09 -10.96
N SER A 87 -5.62 -4.68 -11.42
CA SER A 87 -5.83 -3.99 -12.70
C SER A 87 -6.21 -2.51 -12.57
N PHE A 88 -6.00 -1.89 -11.41
CA PHE A 88 -6.37 -0.49 -11.19
C PHE A 88 -5.49 0.48 -11.98
N ASN A 89 -6.10 1.53 -12.54
CA ASN A 89 -5.39 2.58 -13.29
C ASN A 89 -5.04 3.76 -12.38
N TRP A 90 -3.77 3.86 -11.99
CA TRP A 90 -3.25 4.94 -11.17
C TRP A 90 -3.05 6.26 -11.92
N ASP A 91 -3.06 6.27 -13.25
CA ASP A 91 -2.85 7.51 -14.01
C ASP A 91 -3.96 8.54 -13.76
N VAL A 92 -5.20 8.09 -13.58
CA VAL A 92 -6.33 8.98 -13.27
C VAL A 92 -6.14 9.65 -11.91
N VAL A 93 -5.75 8.87 -10.89
CA VAL A 93 -5.50 9.38 -9.54
C VAL A 93 -4.30 10.32 -9.54
N ARG A 94 -3.24 9.97 -10.27
CA ARG A 94 -2.02 10.77 -10.41
C ARG A 94 -2.29 12.12 -11.07
N GLN A 95 -3.10 12.16 -12.13
CA GLN A 95 -3.47 13.40 -12.82
C GLN A 95 -4.42 14.26 -11.97
N GLY A 96 -5.28 13.63 -11.18
CA GLY A 96 -6.27 14.32 -10.34
C GLY A 96 -5.73 14.81 -9.00
N THR A 97 -4.56 14.35 -8.55
CA THR A 97 -3.97 14.71 -7.25
C THR A 97 -2.87 15.76 -7.43
N PRO A 98 -3.00 16.96 -6.82
CA PRO A 98 -1.97 18.00 -6.94
C PRO A 98 -0.59 17.60 -6.38
N HIS A 99 -0.57 16.79 -5.32
CA HIS A 99 0.67 16.27 -4.74
C HIS A 99 1.06 14.94 -5.41
N PRO A 100 2.34 14.70 -5.74
CA PRO A 100 2.76 13.45 -6.39
C PRO A 100 2.37 12.22 -5.58
N ILE A 101 1.99 11.14 -6.25
CA ILE A 101 1.65 9.85 -5.61
C ILE A 101 2.63 8.76 -6.04
N TYR A 102 2.87 7.79 -5.15
CA TYR A 102 3.71 6.62 -5.35
C TYR A 102 2.90 5.36 -5.05
N ALA A 103 2.37 4.72 -6.09
CA ALA A 103 1.42 3.63 -5.95
C ALA A 103 2.12 2.27 -5.84
N LEU A 104 1.81 1.54 -4.76
CA LEU A 104 2.34 0.22 -4.41
C LEU A 104 1.17 -0.72 -4.03
N PRO A 105 0.34 -1.17 -5.00
CA PRO A 105 -0.73 -2.13 -4.73
C PRO A 105 -0.19 -3.50 -4.29
N ASN A 106 -0.98 -4.26 -3.54
CA ASN A 106 -0.77 -5.71 -3.44
C ASN A 106 -1.34 -6.36 -4.70
N LEU A 107 -0.52 -7.13 -5.39
CA LEU A 107 -0.96 -7.94 -6.53
C LEU A 107 -1.15 -9.39 -6.05
N GLN A 108 -2.30 -9.98 -6.36
CA GLN A 108 -2.56 -11.41 -6.15
C GLN A 108 -1.67 -12.25 -7.06
N ASP A 109 -1.53 -11.87 -8.33
CA ASP A 109 -0.51 -12.43 -9.22
C ASP A 109 0.50 -11.34 -9.59
N PRO A 110 1.79 -11.47 -9.20
CA PRO A 110 2.83 -10.53 -9.60
C PRO A 110 2.93 -10.28 -11.11
N ALA A 111 2.51 -11.26 -11.95
CA ALA A 111 2.51 -11.12 -13.41
C ALA A 111 1.63 -9.97 -13.90
N GLU A 112 0.61 -9.57 -13.14
CA GLU A 112 -0.26 -8.43 -13.47
C GLU A 112 0.50 -7.11 -13.54
N ALA A 113 1.67 -6.99 -12.87
CA ALA A 113 2.54 -5.81 -13.03
C ALA A 113 2.93 -5.53 -14.49
N THR A 114 2.82 -6.53 -15.38
CA THR A 114 3.18 -6.47 -16.80
C THR A 114 1.98 -6.30 -17.74
N THR A 115 0.76 -6.15 -17.22
CA THR A 115 -0.48 -6.14 -18.02
C THR A 115 -1.22 -4.80 -17.90
N GLY A 116 -2.02 -4.49 -18.92
CA GLY A 116 -3.14 -3.54 -18.85
C GLY A 116 -2.87 -2.22 -18.09
N PRO A 117 -3.85 -1.77 -17.28
CA PRO A 117 -3.72 -0.56 -16.47
C PRO A 117 -2.79 -0.70 -15.25
N ALA A 118 -2.50 -1.91 -14.79
CA ALA A 118 -1.61 -2.20 -13.66
C ALA A 118 -0.20 -1.62 -13.84
N LYS A 119 0.25 -1.50 -15.10
CA LYS A 119 1.51 -0.85 -15.47
C LYS A 119 1.63 0.60 -14.98
N SER A 120 0.52 1.27 -14.70
CA SER A 120 0.51 2.64 -14.18
C SER A 120 0.98 2.75 -12.72
N ALA A 121 1.08 1.64 -11.99
CA ALA A 121 1.64 1.61 -10.64
C ALA A 121 3.18 1.75 -10.65
N ASP A 122 3.72 2.38 -9.61
CA ASP A 122 5.16 2.64 -9.43
C ASP A 122 5.94 1.41 -8.92
N GLY A 123 5.20 0.41 -8.47
CA GLY A 123 5.72 -0.83 -7.90
C GLY A 123 4.59 -1.72 -7.39
N ALA A 124 4.92 -2.65 -6.50
CA ALA A 124 3.95 -3.45 -5.76
C ALA A 124 4.54 -3.92 -4.42
N PHE A 125 3.70 -4.51 -3.59
CA PHE A 125 4.13 -5.25 -2.41
C PHE A 125 3.46 -6.62 -2.35
N SER A 126 3.97 -7.49 -1.46
CA SER A 126 3.40 -8.82 -1.21
C SER A 126 2.59 -8.81 0.08
N TRP A 127 1.35 -9.29 0.02
CA TRP A 127 0.52 -9.59 1.21
C TRP A 127 0.87 -10.92 1.88
N LEU A 128 1.79 -11.69 1.30
CA LEU A 128 2.05 -13.06 1.69
C LEU A 128 3.04 -13.12 2.86
N ALA A 129 2.51 -12.95 4.08
CA ALA A 129 3.31 -12.94 5.31
C ALA A 129 3.48 -14.34 5.98
N TRP A 130 2.91 -15.38 5.37
CA TRP A 130 2.87 -16.75 5.86
C TRP A 130 3.08 -17.76 4.72
N PRO A 131 3.44 -19.02 5.01
CA PRO A 131 3.62 -20.03 3.98
C PRO A 131 2.33 -20.18 3.18
N THR A 132 2.42 -20.00 1.86
CA THR A 132 1.26 -20.00 0.95
C THR A 132 1.64 -20.54 -0.43
N ASP A 133 0.66 -21.06 -1.13
CA ASP A 133 0.69 -21.43 -2.55
C ASP A 133 0.27 -20.28 -3.48
N GLY A 134 0.16 -19.05 -2.96
CA GLY A 134 -0.16 -17.83 -3.69
C GLY A 134 -1.51 -17.23 -3.33
N GLY A 135 -2.34 -17.97 -2.59
CA GLY A 135 -3.59 -17.47 -2.05
C GLY A 135 -3.43 -16.67 -0.76
N ASN A 136 -4.50 -15.98 -0.37
CA ASN A 136 -4.68 -15.44 0.97
C ASN A 136 -5.05 -16.58 1.96
N SER A 137 -4.20 -17.62 2.01
CA SER A 137 -4.40 -18.87 2.74
C SER A 137 -3.08 -19.43 3.24
N ILE A 138 -3.13 -20.16 4.35
CA ILE A 138 -1.94 -20.74 5.01
C ILE A 138 -1.80 -22.20 4.58
N ILE A 139 -0.59 -22.60 4.17
CA ILE A 139 -0.22 -24.01 3.95
C ILE A 139 0.77 -24.49 5.02
N PRO A 140 0.84 -25.80 5.32
CA PRO A 140 1.90 -26.34 6.17
C PRO A 140 3.28 -26.17 5.56
N GLY A 141 4.27 -25.82 6.38
CA GLY A 141 5.68 -25.73 5.98
C GLY A 141 6.34 -24.39 6.35
N PRO A 142 7.62 -24.21 6.02
CA PRO A 142 8.30 -22.94 6.21
C PRO A 142 7.93 -21.93 5.11
N MET A 143 8.21 -20.65 5.36
CA MET A 143 8.23 -19.63 4.31
C MET A 143 9.24 -19.99 3.22
N THR A 144 8.97 -19.60 1.98
CA THR A 144 9.91 -19.69 0.85
C THR A 144 10.03 -18.33 0.17
N THR A 145 11.03 -18.15 -0.69
CA THR A 145 11.25 -16.90 -1.45
C THR A 145 10.49 -16.86 -2.78
N VAL A 146 9.79 -17.93 -3.16
CA VAL A 146 9.20 -18.08 -4.51
C VAL A 146 8.33 -16.89 -4.90
N TRP A 147 7.56 -16.34 -3.98
CA TRP A 147 6.71 -15.17 -4.24
C TRP A 147 7.51 -13.88 -4.36
N ASP A 148 8.48 -13.66 -3.49
CA ASP A 148 9.39 -12.52 -3.57
C ASP A 148 10.16 -12.53 -4.90
N ASP A 149 10.65 -13.70 -5.31
CA ASP A 149 11.36 -13.91 -6.58
C ASP A 149 10.44 -13.61 -7.79
N ARG A 150 9.15 -13.99 -7.72
CA ARG A 150 8.16 -13.62 -8.74
C ARG A 150 7.90 -12.13 -8.78
N PHE A 151 7.73 -11.47 -7.63
CA PHE A 151 7.57 -10.01 -7.58
C PHE A 151 8.78 -9.29 -8.17
N VAL A 152 9.99 -9.66 -7.77
CA VAL A 152 11.23 -9.08 -8.33
C VAL A 152 11.30 -9.29 -9.84
N HIS A 153 10.94 -10.48 -10.32
CA HIS A 153 10.93 -10.79 -11.75
C HIS A 153 9.94 -9.92 -12.54
N PHE A 154 8.65 -9.93 -12.16
CA PHE A 154 7.59 -9.28 -12.93
C PHE A 154 7.55 -7.75 -12.75
N LEU A 155 8.03 -7.23 -11.63
CA LEU A 155 8.19 -5.79 -11.45
C LEU A 155 9.30 -5.21 -12.34
N ALA A 156 10.22 -6.05 -12.82
CA ALA A 156 11.22 -5.70 -13.83
C ALA A 156 11.95 -4.37 -13.54
N GLY A 157 12.34 -4.15 -12.27
CA GLY A 157 13.05 -2.95 -11.81
C GLY A 157 12.16 -1.84 -11.23
N LYS A 158 10.83 -1.98 -11.25
CA LYS A 158 9.93 -1.16 -10.43
C LYS A 158 10.12 -1.46 -8.94
N THR A 159 9.61 -0.57 -8.09
CA THR A 159 9.78 -0.72 -6.63
C THR A 159 9.07 -1.99 -6.14
N TYR A 160 9.81 -2.84 -5.45
CA TYR A 160 9.23 -3.93 -4.68
C TYR A 160 9.30 -3.58 -3.19
N MET A 161 8.15 -3.30 -2.58
CA MET A 161 8.06 -3.05 -1.14
C MET A 161 7.98 -4.39 -0.40
N ALA A 162 9.15 -4.98 -0.16
CA ALA A 162 9.27 -6.26 0.52
C ALA A 162 9.50 -6.11 2.02
N ARG A 163 9.22 -7.18 2.77
CA ARG A 163 9.82 -7.36 4.10
C ARG A 163 11.32 -7.48 3.92
N SER A 164 12.10 -6.61 4.56
CA SER A 164 13.55 -6.70 4.49
C SER A 164 14.07 -7.89 5.31
N ASN A 165 14.91 -8.74 4.70
CA ASN A 165 15.82 -9.65 5.40
C ASN A 165 17.19 -9.01 5.70
N LEU A 166 17.35 -7.71 5.45
CA LEU A 166 18.60 -6.95 5.57
C LEU A 166 18.31 -5.55 6.15
N LEU A 167 18.52 -5.40 7.46
CA LEU A 167 18.80 -4.13 8.16
C LEU A 167 18.20 -2.86 7.51
N GLY A 168 16.95 -2.51 7.82
CA GLY A 168 16.53 -1.11 7.68
C GLY A 168 15.07 -0.77 7.36
N LEU A 169 14.18 -1.73 7.07
CA LEU A 169 12.74 -1.44 6.93
C LEU A 169 11.96 -2.49 7.72
N ALA A 170 11.49 -2.11 8.91
CA ALA A 170 10.72 -3.00 9.77
C ALA A 170 9.31 -3.23 9.20
N GLY A 171 8.82 -4.46 9.37
CA GLY A 171 7.56 -4.94 8.81
C GLY A 171 6.31 -4.21 9.33
N TRP A 172 5.25 -4.32 8.55
CA TRP A 172 3.96 -3.69 8.82
C TRP A 172 3.07 -4.62 9.62
N ILE A 173 2.47 -4.08 10.69
CA ILE A 173 1.31 -4.68 11.35
C ILE A 173 0.09 -4.00 10.74
N VAL A 174 -0.74 -4.78 10.07
CA VAL A 174 -2.14 -4.43 9.80
C VAL A 174 -2.86 -4.63 11.12
N GLY A 175 -3.32 -3.53 11.72
CA GLY A 175 -4.09 -3.52 12.97
C GLY A 175 -5.47 -2.96 12.73
#